data_AF-A0A936UB81-F1
#
_entry.id   AF-A0A936UB81-F1
#
_cell.length_a   1.000
_cell.length_b   1.000
_cell.length_c   1.000
_cell.angle_alpha   90.00
_cell.angle_beta   90.00
_cell.angle_gamma   90.00
#
_symmetry.space_group_name_H-M   'P 1'
#
loop_
_entity.id
_entity.type
_entity.pdbx_description
1 polymer ?
#
loop_
_entity_poly.entity_id
_entity_poly.type
_entity_poly.pdbx_seq_one_letter_code
_entity_poly.pdbx_strand_id
1 'polypeptide(L)'
;MADLFTAADLAAMARLGIDPAEAARHVALLTHPPAAARLERPCTRGDGVDRIAEERHRDLLSLFEEAEKAGRLSKFVPASGAASRMFQSLQKALDDAEATWFDWNDRAARGDAGAAEVVRFVENLEQLPFAAELRAAVGEDVFSDPRSRLRELLAATLQSPGLGLATRPKGLVPFHLEEEGARTPFEEHLVESGLTVRAASGRTPVHFTVAEEARGDFEALLERHRDGLQRRLHARFEVTFSVQERSTDTLAVGLDGLPFRTAEGELLFRPGGHGALLGNLAALGGDVVFVKNIDNVVPDARKGPTLLWKRLLAGRLLEVERRVGHLVSLLHEGGPTAADEALSYLRETFGDATAEAETLPPAERVAWVLARLERPLRVCGVVRNQGEPGGGPFWVRSRDGRLSRQIVESAEVDLSDARQKALWSAGTHFNPVDLVLALRDAAGRPWDLLPVRRRGGRLRLEEIARGSRAPRPRETRPLERRHGLLEHALRRGADRDVRPGQECPRPPAARAPPRAGVAALSAASACGGRASPPAAARRPCRGGRTTRRRRSRGGAGLRGPGRAGAPAPGPGAPGSPPSRTRGR
;
A
#
# COMPACT_ATOMS: atom_id res chain seq x y z
N MET A 1 23.72 24.53 -13.72
CA MET A 1 22.67 24.72 -12.69
C MET A 1 22.12 26.14 -12.70
N ALA A 2 22.97 27.18 -12.73
CA ALA A 2 22.54 28.59 -12.68
C ALA A 2 21.37 28.94 -13.64
N ASP A 3 21.40 28.47 -14.89
CA ASP A 3 20.39 28.83 -15.91
C ASP A 3 19.13 27.93 -15.92
N LEU A 4 19.01 26.95 -15.01
CA LEU A 4 17.89 26.00 -15.05
C LEU A 4 16.61 26.56 -14.39
N PHE A 5 16.79 27.41 -13.38
CA PHE A 5 15.72 27.93 -12.53
C PHE A 5 15.86 29.44 -12.35
N THR A 6 14.76 30.15 -12.52
CA THR A 6 14.62 31.59 -12.24
C THR A 6 14.55 31.86 -10.74
N ALA A 7 14.69 33.13 -10.33
CA ALA A 7 14.47 33.54 -8.95
C ALA A 7 13.04 33.22 -8.44
N ALA A 8 12.03 33.28 -9.32
CA ALA A 8 10.66 32.90 -9.01
C ALA A 8 10.52 31.39 -8.78
N ASP A 9 11.17 30.57 -9.62
CA ASP A 9 11.21 29.11 -9.46
C ASP A 9 11.86 28.71 -8.12
N LEU A 10 12.97 29.34 -7.76
CA LEU A 10 13.66 29.12 -6.48
C LEU A 10 12.80 29.54 -5.28
N ALA A 11 12.07 30.65 -5.37
CA ALA A 11 11.12 31.08 -4.35
C ALA A 11 9.88 30.14 -4.26
N ALA A 12 9.43 29.56 -5.38
CA ALA A 12 8.39 28.54 -5.39
C ALA A 12 8.86 27.23 -4.74
N MET A 13 10.05 26.74 -5.09
CA MET A 13 10.66 25.56 -4.47
C MET A 13 10.88 25.74 -2.96
N ALA A 14 11.35 26.92 -2.53
CA ALA A 14 11.50 27.24 -1.11
C ALA A 14 10.15 27.25 -0.34
N ARG A 15 9.07 27.77 -0.95
CA ARG A 15 7.70 27.68 -0.40
C ARG A 15 7.19 26.23 -0.29
N LEU A 16 7.65 25.35 -1.17
CA LEU A 16 7.22 23.94 -1.26
C LEU A 16 8.13 22.95 -0.49
N GLY A 17 9.22 23.43 0.12
CA GLY A 17 10.21 22.57 0.78
C GLY A 17 11.06 21.72 -0.17
N ILE A 18 11.14 22.09 -1.45
CA ILE A 18 11.87 21.37 -2.49
C ILE A 18 13.30 21.91 -2.56
N ASP A 19 14.30 21.03 -2.42
CA ASP A 19 15.70 21.38 -2.65
C ASP A 19 15.93 21.59 -4.17
N PRO A 20 16.41 22.77 -4.62
CA PRO A 20 16.77 23.00 -6.02
C PRO A 20 17.80 22.00 -6.57
N ALA A 21 18.65 21.38 -5.74
CA ALA A 21 19.55 20.32 -6.15
C ALA A 21 18.80 18.99 -6.45
N GLU A 22 17.77 18.64 -5.68
CA GLU A 22 16.93 17.46 -5.93
C GLU A 22 15.98 17.72 -7.13
N ALA A 23 15.48 18.95 -7.30
CA ALA A 23 14.76 19.36 -8.51
C ALA A 23 15.66 19.30 -9.77
N ALA A 24 16.90 19.79 -9.70
CA ALA A 24 17.87 19.63 -10.78
C ALA A 24 18.20 18.16 -11.03
N ARG A 25 18.25 17.32 -9.98
CA ARG A 25 18.40 15.86 -10.12
C ARG A 25 17.18 15.22 -10.78
N HIS A 26 15.96 15.73 -10.60
CA HIS A 26 14.77 15.27 -11.32
C HIS A 26 14.83 15.62 -12.81
N VAL A 27 15.23 16.84 -13.17
CA VAL A 27 15.46 17.22 -14.58
C VAL A 27 16.57 16.35 -15.21
N ALA A 28 17.68 16.14 -14.49
CA ALA A 28 18.76 15.26 -14.94
C ALA A 28 18.30 13.80 -15.11
N LEU A 29 17.45 13.28 -14.23
CA LEU A 29 16.92 11.91 -14.32
C LEU A 29 15.94 11.73 -15.49
N LEU A 30 15.21 12.77 -15.88
CA LEU A 30 14.24 12.72 -16.99
C LEU A 30 14.90 12.97 -18.36
N THR A 31 15.91 13.83 -18.41
CA THR A 31 16.72 14.09 -19.63
C THR A 31 17.76 13.02 -19.88
N HIS A 32 18.37 12.47 -18.83
CA HIS A 32 19.40 11.44 -18.87
C HIS A 32 18.95 10.24 -18.00
N PRO A 33 17.94 9.48 -18.44
CA PRO A 33 17.41 8.36 -17.68
C PRO A 33 18.48 7.32 -17.33
N PRO A 34 18.36 6.64 -16.17
CA PRO A 34 19.21 5.50 -15.87
C PRO A 34 19.11 4.47 -17.01
N ALA A 35 20.26 4.00 -17.50
CA ALA A 35 20.28 2.90 -18.49
C ALA A 35 19.40 1.74 -18.00
N ALA A 36 18.50 1.29 -18.89
CA ALA A 36 17.38 0.42 -18.59
C ALA A 36 17.76 -0.87 -17.84
N ALA A 37 16.81 -1.40 -17.08
CA ALA A 37 16.92 -2.67 -16.37
C ALA A 37 17.13 -3.80 -17.38
N ARG A 38 18.34 -4.35 -17.42
CA ARG A 38 18.66 -5.49 -18.30
C ARG A 38 18.05 -6.78 -17.73
N LEU A 39 16.89 -7.12 -18.26
CA LEU A 39 16.22 -8.39 -17.99
C LEU A 39 17.07 -9.54 -18.57
N GLU A 40 17.27 -10.58 -17.77
CA GLU A 40 17.83 -11.87 -18.20
C GLU A 40 16.71 -12.88 -18.47
N ARG A 41 15.74 -12.99 -17.54
CA ARG A 41 14.52 -13.82 -17.66
C ARG A 41 13.44 -13.40 -16.63
N PRO A 42 12.15 -13.65 -16.87
CA PRO A 42 11.12 -13.52 -15.84
C PRO A 42 11.36 -14.49 -14.68
N CYS A 43 10.97 -14.14 -13.46
CA CYS A 43 10.90 -15.11 -12.38
C CYS A 43 9.66 -16.01 -12.55
N THR A 44 9.81 -17.30 -12.26
CA THR A 44 8.74 -18.31 -12.37
C THR A 44 8.75 -19.23 -11.14
N ARG A 45 7.78 -20.14 -11.03
CA ARG A 45 7.67 -21.05 -9.87
C ARG A 45 8.86 -22.01 -9.84
N GLY A 46 9.65 -21.94 -8.77
CA GLY A 46 10.92 -22.69 -8.66
C GLY A 46 12.12 -22.00 -9.31
N ASP A 47 11.92 -20.87 -10.01
CA ASP A 47 12.97 -20.02 -10.54
C ASP A 47 12.74 -18.56 -10.10
N GLY A 48 12.98 -18.33 -8.81
CA GLY A 48 12.90 -17.02 -8.17
C GLY A 48 11.54 -16.64 -7.60
N VAL A 49 10.46 -17.34 -7.95
CA VAL A 49 9.18 -17.32 -7.19
C VAL A 49 9.07 -18.62 -6.38
N ASP A 50 9.21 -18.50 -5.06
CA ASP A 50 8.97 -19.59 -4.11
C ASP A 50 7.48 -19.98 -4.11
N ARG A 51 7.17 -21.30 -4.05
CA ARG A 51 5.84 -21.79 -3.66
C ARG A 51 5.92 -22.29 -2.23
N ILE A 52 5.29 -21.57 -1.29
CA ILE A 52 5.04 -22.11 0.04
C ILE A 52 4.10 -23.32 -0.12
N ALA A 53 4.48 -24.45 0.47
CA ALA A 53 3.71 -25.69 0.46
C ALA A 53 2.88 -25.81 1.75
N GLU A 54 1.75 -26.52 1.70
CA GLU A 54 0.73 -26.48 2.76
C GLU A 54 1.23 -27.09 4.07
N GLU A 55 2.13 -28.07 3.99
CA GLU A 55 2.80 -28.70 5.13
C GLU A 55 3.56 -27.66 5.97
N ARG A 56 4.10 -26.62 5.32
CA ARG A 56 4.85 -25.53 5.96
C ARG A 56 3.96 -24.43 6.54
N HIS A 57 2.64 -24.45 6.28
CA HIS A 57 1.76 -23.40 6.76
C HIS A 57 1.73 -23.33 8.29
N ARG A 58 1.76 -24.46 8.99
CA ARG A 58 1.73 -24.50 10.46
C ARG A 58 2.89 -23.72 11.07
N ASP A 59 4.11 -23.99 10.61
CA ASP A 59 5.33 -23.47 11.21
C ASP A 59 5.46 -21.97 10.93
N LEU A 60 5.16 -21.55 9.68
CA LEU A 60 5.16 -20.15 9.27
C LEU A 60 4.05 -19.33 9.97
N LEU A 61 2.87 -19.91 10.20
CA LEU A 61 1.82 -19.27 10.99
C LEU A 61 2.20 -19.18 12.48
N SER A 62 2.92 -20.16 13.01
CA SER A 62 3.44 -20.13 14.39
C SER A 62 4.45 -19.00 14.58
N LEU A 63 5.39 -18.83 13.63
CA LEU A 63 6.32 -17.69 13.60
C LEU A 63 5.59 -16.34 13.53
N PHE A 64 4.58 -16.23 12.64
CA PHE A 64 3.73 -15.04 12.57
C PHE A 64 3.04 -14.76 13.91
N GLU A 65 2.44 -15.77 14.55
CA GLU A 65 1.73 -15.61 15.81
C GLU A 65 2.65 -15.22 16.98
N GLU A 66 3.88 -15.74 17.02
CA GLU A 66 4.91 -15.30 17.98
C GLU A 66 5.22 -13.81 17.82
N ALA A 67 5.46 -13.36 16.58
CA ALA A 67 5.77 -11.97 16.28
C ALA A 67 4.56 -11.02 16.47
N GLU A 68 3.35 -11.47 16.15
CA GLU A 68 2.10 -10.73 16.43
C GLU A 68 1.95 -10.55 17.94
N LYS A 69 1.94 -11.64 18.73
CA LYS A 69 1.75 -11.60 20.19
C LYS A 69 2.82 -10.72 20.87
N ALA A 70 4.07 -10.78 20.43
CA ALA A 70 5.18 -9.95 20.91
C ALA A 70 5.10 -8.47 20.48
N GLY A 71 4.19 -8.09 19.57
CA GLY A 71 4.03 -6.71 19.11
C GLY A 71 5.12 -6.21 18.16
N ARG A 72 5.82 -7.13 17.46
CA ARG A 72 6.83 -6.81 16.43
C ARG A 72 6.22 -6.26 15.14
N LEU A 73 4.95 -6.57 14.90
CA LEU A 73 4.27 -6.30 13.64
C LEU A 73 3.66 -4.90 13.60
N SER A 74 3.72 -4.27 12.43
CA SER A 74 3.08 -2.99 12.11
C SER A 74 2.68 -2.94 10.63
N LYS A 75 1.77 -2.04 10.27
CA LYS A 75 1.36 -1.84 8.87
C LYS A 75 1.67 -0.41 8.41
N PHE A 76 2.27 -0.29 7.24
CA PHE A 76 2.49 0.95 6.52
C PHE A 76 1.65 0.96 5.23
N VAL A 77 1.00 2.09 4.96
CA VAL A 77 0.06 2.26 3.85
C VAL A 77 0.47 3.51 3.07
N PRO A 78 1.12 3.37 1.90
CA PRO A 78 1.46 4.52 1.07
C PRO A 78 0.19 5.14 0.47
N ALA A 79 0.26 6.44 0.23
CA ALA A 79 -0.74 7.19 -0.48
C ALA A 79 -0.89 6.66 -1.91
N SER A 80 -2.12 6.66 -2.40
CA SER A 80 -2.43 6.60 -3.83
C SER A 80 -3.03 7.95 -4.18
N GLY A 81 -2.75 8.46 -5.38
CA GLY A 81 -3.24 9.77 -5.83
C GLY A 81 -4.77 9.83 -5.93
N ALA A 82 -5.29 10.99 -6.33
CA ALA A 82 -6.72 11.20 -6.55
C ALA A 82 -7.35 10.09 -7.42
N ALA A 83 -8.62 9.79 -7.15
CA ALA A 83 -9.35 8.72 -7.83
C ALA A 83 -9.66 9.01 -9.31
N SER A 84 -9.19 10.13 -9.89
CA SER A 84 -9.53 10.63 -11.23
C SER A 84 -9.39 9.60 -12.35
N ARG A 85 -8.40 8.69 -12.26
CA ARG A 85 -8.24 7.58 -13.25
C ARG A 85 -9.35 6.52 -13.16
N MET A 86 -9.89 6.26 -11.96
CA MET A 86 -11.00 5.30 -11.77
C MET A 86 -12.30 5.80 -12.41
N PHE A 87 -12.45 7.12 -12.53
CA PHE A 87 -13.63 7.77 -13.07
C PHE A 87 -13.43 8.32 -14.49
N GLN A 88 -12.34 7.95 -15.18
CA GLN A 88 -11.97 8.55 -16.47
C GLN A 88 -13.07 8.38 -17.55
N SER A 89 -13.69 7.20 -17.63
CA SER A 89 -14.80 6.94 -18.56
C SER A 89 -16.06 7.73 -18.22
N LEU A 90 -16.34 7.93 -16.93
CA LEU A 90 -17.46 8.77 -16.46
C LEU A 90 -17.20 10.25 -16.73
N GLN A 91 -15.96 10.72 -16.57
CA GLN A 91 -15.56 12.09 -16.91
C GLN A 91 -15.69 12.33 -18.42
N LYS A 92 -15.23 11.40 -19.26
CA LYS A 92 -15.44 11.46 -20.72
C LYS A 92 -16.94 11.58 -21.09
N ALA A 93 -17.83 10.93 -20.34
CA ALA A 93 -19.29 11.05 -20.53
C ALA A 93 -19.90 12.34 -19.96
N LEU A 94 -19.24 12.99 -18.99
CA LEU A 94 -19.61 14.32 -18.50
C LEU A 94 -19.09 15.44 -19.42
N ASP A 95 -17.98 15.22 -20.11
CA ASP A 95 -17.38 16.17 -21.06
C ASP A 95 -18.09 16.16 -22.42
N ASP A 96 -18.58 14.99 -22.87
CA ASP A 96 -19.34 14.79 -24.12
C ASP A 96 -20.80 15.25 -23.98
N ALA A 97 -21.01 16.57 -23.96
CA ALA A 97 -22.28 17.19 -23.56
C ALA A 97 -23.50 16.88 -24.45
N GLU A 98 -23.27 16.51 -25.71
CA GLU A 98 -24.33 16.19 -26.67
C GLU A 98 -24.76 14.71 -26.63
N ALA A 99 -23.98 13.84 -25.97
CA ALA A 99 -24.20 12.39 -25.99
C ALA A 99 -25.19 11.94 -24.90
N THR A 100 -26.28 11.29 -25.33
CA THR A 100 -27.29 10.74 -24.42
C THR A 100 -26.85 9.37 -23.85
N TRP A 101 -27.59 8.85 -22.86
CA TRP A 101 -27.42 7.47 -22.41
C TRP A 101 -27.56 6.45 -23.56
N PHE A 102 -28.41 6.71 -24.57
CA PHE A 102 -28.58 5.82 -25.71
C PHE A 102 -27.34 5.78 -26.62
N ASP A 103 -26.66 6.92 -26.81
CA ASP A 103 -25.38 6.98 -27.53
C ASP A 103 -24.29 6.20 -26.80
N TRP A 104 -24.20 6.36 -25.47
CA TRP A 104 -23.28 5.57 -24.64
C TRP A 104 -23.62 4.07 -24.65
N ASN A 105 -24.90 3.70 -24.70
CA ASN A 105 -25.33 2.30 -24.80
C ASN A 105 -25.06 1.68 -26.18
N ASP A 106 -25.24 2.42 -27.28
CA ASP A 106 -24.86 1.98 -28.63
C ASP A 106 -23.33 1.84 -28.78
N ARG A 107 -22.55 2.82 -28.30
CA ARG A 107 -21.09 2.74 -28.23
C ARG A 107 -20.64 1.48 -27.47
N ALA A 108 -21.26 1.20 -26.32
CA ALA A 108 -20.97 0.00 -25.53
C ALA A 108 -21.34 -1.30 -26.27
N ALA A 109 -22.49 -1.35 -26.94
CA ALA A 109 -22.93 -2.50 -27.75
C ALA A 109 -22.00 -2.78 -28.95
N ARG A 110 -21.37 -1.74 -29.50
CA ARG A 110 -20.32 -1.84 -30.54
C ARG A 110 -18.94 -2.20 -29.99
N GLY A 111 -18.80 -2.31 -28.66
CA GLY A 111 -17.56 -2.71 -27.99
C GLY A 111 -16.67 -1.57 -27.52
N ASP A 112 -17.15 -0.31 -27.45
CA ASP A 112 -16.41 0.74 -26.72
C ASP A 112 -16.34 0.36 -25.23
N ALA A 113 -15.12 0.05 -24.83
CA ALA A 113 -14.73 -0.37 -23.51
C ALA A 113 -15.15 0.61 -22.40
N GLY A 114 -14.92 1.92 -22.58
CA GLY A 114 -15.23 2.94 -21.59
C GLY A 114 -16.73 3.24 -21.56
N ALA A 115 -17.40 3.17 -22.71
CA ALA A 115 -18.85 3.26 -22.78
C ALA A 115 -19.53 2.14 -21.98
N ALA A 116 -19.01 0.91 -22.03
CA ALA A 116 -19.49 -0.21 -21.21
C ALA A 116 -19.31 0.02 -19.70
N GLU A 117 -18.37 0.87 -19.26
CA GLU A 117 -18.26 1.29 -17.86
C GLU A 117 -19.33 2.33 -17.49
N VAL A 118 -19.59 3.30 -18.36
CA VAL A 118 -20.65 4.32 -18.19
C VAL A 118 -22.03 3.65 -18.07
N VAL A 119 -22.34 2.70 -18.97
CA VAL A 119 -23.57 1.91 -18.89
C VAL A 119 -23.63 1.10 -17.60
N ARG A 120 -22.54 0.38 -17.25
CA ARG A 120 -22.51 -0.43 -16.01
C ARG A 120 -22.72 0.42 -14.75
N PHE A 121 -22.17 1.63 -14.70
CA PHE A 121 -22.38 2.58 -13.60
C PHE A 121 -23.86 2.94 -13.43
N VAL A 122 -24.55 3.28 -14.52
CA VAL A 122 -25.98 3.63 -14.50
C VAL A 122 -26.85 2.41 -14.14
N GLU A 123 -26.62 1.27 -14.78
CA GLU A 123 -27.43 0.06 -14.58
C GLU A 123 -27.23 -0.61 -13.20
N ASN A 124 -26.18 -0.26 -12.47
CA ASN A 124 -25.90 -0.79 -11.12
C ASN A 124 -25.92 0.32 -10.05
N LEU A 125 -26.50 1.48 -10.35
CA LEU A 125 -26.46 2.69 -9.51
C LEU A 125 -26.88 2.43 -8.04
N GLU A 126 -27.93 1.65 -7.81
CA GLU A 126 -28.41 1.32 -6.46
C GLU A 126 -27.48 0.37 -5.66
N GLN A 127 -26.61 -0.38 -6.34
CA GLN A 127 -25.67 -1.32 -5.73
C GLN A 127 -24.32 -0.66 -5.36
N LEU A 128 -24.10 0.60 -5.74
CA LEU A 128 -22.85 1.29 -5.46
C LEU A 128 -22.77 1.66 -3.97
N PRO A 129 -21.61 1.55 -3.30
CA PRO A 129 -21.49 1.86 -1.87
C PRO A 129 -21.90 3.30 -1.52
N PHE A 130 -21.70 4.24 -2.44
CA PHE A 130 -22.08 5.65 -2.30
C PHE A 130 -23.48 5.98 -2.82
N ALA A 131 -24.31 4.98 -3.18
CA ALA A 131 -25.65 5.18 -3.76
C ALA A 131 -26.56 6.06 -2.88
N ALA A 132 -26.55 5.86 -1.56
CA ALA A 132 -27.36 6.63 -0.62
C ALA A 132 -26.89 8.09 -0.49
N GLU A 133 -25.57 8.33 -0.49
CA GLU A 133 -24.98 9.68 -0.50
C GLU A 133 -25.31 10.40 -1.83
N LEU A 134 -25.18 9.69 -2.96
CA LEU A 134 -25.46 10.23 -4.28
C LEU A 134 -26.95 10.61 -4.42
N ARG A 135 -27.87 9.72 -4.02
CA ARG A 135 -29.32 9.99 -3.98
C ARG A 135 -29.66 11.24 -3.17
N ALA A 136 -29.01 11.43 -2.02
CA ALA A 136 -29.17 12.62 -1.20
C ALA A 136 -28.57 13.89 -1.83
N ALA A 137 -27.56 13.77 -2.69
CA ALA A 137 -26.93 14.87 -3.39
C ALA A 137 -27.62 15.27 -4.70
N VAL A 138 -28.23 14.33 -5.45
CA VAL A 138 -28.94 14.61 -6.71
C VAL A 138 -30.45 14.85 -6.57
N GLY A 139 -31.08 14.32 -5.52
CA GLY A 139 -32.53 14.22 -5.44
C GLY A 139 -33.09 12.95 -6.09
N GLU A 140 -34.24 12.50 -5.59
CA GLU A 140 -34.88 11.26 -6.03
C GLU A 140 -35.32 11.33 -7.50
N ASP A 141 -35.63 12.51 -8.04
CA ASP A 141 -36.05 12.73 -9.43
C ASP A 141 -34.92 12.55 -10.46
N VAL A 142 -33.67 12.82 -10.09
CA VAL A 142 -32.49 12.50 -10.91
C VAL A 142 -32.00 11.08 -10.64
N PHE A 143 -32.09 10.61 -9.39
CA PHE A 143 -31.64 9.26 -9.03
C PHE A 143 -32.54 8.14 -9.58
N SER A 144 -33.86 8.40 -9.73
CA SER A 144 -34.82 7.41 -10.25
C SER A 144 -34.95 7.41 -11.77
N ASP A 145 -34.50 8.47 -12.46
CA ASP A 145 -34.33 8.50 -13.93
C ASP A 145 -32.87 8.81 -14.35
N PRO A 146 -31.90 7.92 -14.02
CA PRO A 146 -30.49 8.16 -14.27
C PRO A 146 -30.09 8.07 -15.75
N ARG A 147 -30.98 7.55 -16.61
CA ARG A 147 -30.75 7.46 -18.06
C ARG A 147 -31.08 8.79 -18.74
N SER A 148 -32.24 9.39 -18.44
CA SER A 148 -32.61 10.69 -19.03
C SER A 148 -31.82 11.84 -18.39
N ARG A 149 -31.42 11.70 -17.12
CA ARG A 149 -30.73 12.73 -16.33
C ARG A 149 -29.22 12.44 -16.16
N LEU A 150 -28.64 11.68 -17.10
CA LEU A 150 -27.25 11.20 -17.05
C LEU A 150 -26.22 12.31 -16.74
N ARG A 151 -26.34 13.48 -17.36
CA ARG A 151 -25.41 14.60 -17.14
C ARG A 151 -25.45 15.13 -15.70
N GLU A 152 -26.64 15.26 -15.11
CA GLU A 152 -26.84 15.71 -13.72
C GLU A 152 -26.27 14.68 -12.74
N LEU A 153 -26.55 13.39 -12.97
CA LEU A 153 -26.01 12.29 -12.18
C LEU A 153 -24.48 12.24 -12.21
N LEU A 154 -23.86 12.34 -13.40
CA LEU A 154 -22.41 12.33 -13.55
C LEU A 154 -21.77 13.56 -12.91
N ALA A 155 -22.34 14.76 -13.10
CA ALA A 155 -21.85 15.99 -12.46
C ALA A 155 -21.82 15.85 -10.94
N ALA A 156 -22.92 15.41 -10.32
CA ALA A 156 -23.01 15.24 -8.87
C ALA A 156 -22.19 14.05 -8.32
N THR A 157 -21.85 13.06 -9.15
CA THR A 157 -20.94 11.97 -8.77
C THR A 157 -19.49 12.47 -8.74
N LEU A 158 -19.08 13.22 -9.77
CA LEU A 158 -17.68 13.52 -10.02
C LEU A 158 -17.21 14.85 -9.41
N GLN A 159 -18.09 15.85 -9.35
CA GLN A 159 -17.77 17.25 -9.04
C GLN A 159 -18.40 17.71 -7.72
N SER A 160 -17.92 18.84 -7.19
CA SER A 160 -18.58 19.61 -6.12
C SER A 160 -19.63 20.55 -6.73
N PRO A 161 -20.76 20.86 -6.06
CA PRO A 161 -21.10 20.55 -4.66
C PRO A 161 -21.68 19.14 -4.42
N GLY A 162 -21.65 18.25 -5.42
CA GLY A 162 -21.91 16.83 -5.23
C GLY A 162 -20.77 16.09 -4.50
N LEU A 163 -20.67 14.78 -4.71
CA LEU A 163 -19.75 13.91 -3.98
C LEU A 163 -18.25 14.20 -4.25
N GLY A 164 -17.93 14.83 -5.38
CA GLY A 164 -16.55 15.18 -5.73
C GLY A 164 -15.60 13.99 -5.92
N LEU A 165 -16.11 12.82 -6.29
CA LEU A 165 -15.32 11.57 -6.27
C LEU A 165 -14.13 11.59 -7.26
N ALA A 166 -14.16 12.41 -8.31
CA ALA A 166 -13.07 12.52 -9.28
C ALA A 166 -11.79 13.13 -8.68
N THR A 167 -11.90 14.00 -7.67
CA THR A 167 -10.75 14.63 -6.99
C THR A 167 -10.43 13.97 -5.64
N ARG A 168 -11.39 13.26 -5.04
CA ARG A 168 -11.22 12.63 -3.72
C ARG A 168 -10.05 11.60 -3.73
N PRO A 169 -9.21 11.56 -2.67
CA PRO A 169 -8.22 10.50 -2.49
C PRO A 169 -8.89 9.12 -2.44
N LYS A 170 -8.31 8.11 -3.10
CA LYS A 170 -8.91 6.76 -3.18
C LYS A 170 -9.26 6.16 -1.82
N GLY A 171 -8.43 6.41 -0.81
CA GLY A 171 -8.66 5.94 0.57
C GLY A 171 -9.93 6.45 1.23
N LEU A 172 -10.57 7.50 0.68
CA LEU A 172 -11.81 8.13 1.16
C LEU A 172 -13.01 7.93 0.22
N VAL A 173 -12.83 7.18 -0.89
CA VAL A 173 -13.93 6.80 -1.79
C VAL A 173 -14.59 5.53 -1.23
N PRO A 174 -15.91 5.45 -1.07
CA PRO A 174 -16.59 4.21 -0.67
C PRO A 174 -16.39 3.10 -1.73
N PHE A 175 -15.85 1.94 -1.31
CA PHE A 175 -15.44 0.84 -2.19
C PHE A 175 -16.30 -0.42 -2.05
N HIS A 176 -16.74 -0.75 -0.82
CA HIS A 176 -17.55 -1.94 -0.54
C HIS A 176 -18.80 -1.56 0.25
N LEU A 177 -19.87 -2.33 0.06
CA LEU A 177 -21.06 -2.33 0.90
C LEU A 177 -21.03 -3.60 1.74
N GLU A 178 -21.06 -3.44 3.06
CA GLU A 178 -20.92 -4.49 4.07
C GLU A 178 -22.11 -4.42 5.04
N GLU A 179 -22.26 -5.36 5.98
CA GLU A 179 -23.41 -5.38 6.91
C GLU A 179 -23.54 -4.11 7.76
N GLU A 180 -22.42 -3.43 8.07
CA GLU A 180 -22.41 -2.17 8.81
C GLU A 180 -22.63 -0.92 7.93
N GLY A 181 -22.76 -1.08 6.62
CA GLY A 181 -22.88 0.00 5.64
C GLY A 181 -21.69 0.09 4.68
N ALA A 182 -21.52 1.26 4.05
CA ALA A 182 -20.44 1.48 3.10
C ALA A 182 -19.09 1.65 3.80
N ARG A 183 -18.03 1.01 3.26
CA ARG A 183 -16.65 1.16 3.73
C ARG A 183 -15.73 1.75 2.66
N THR A 184 -14.85 2.62 3.11
CA THR A 184 -13.71 3.14 2.35
C THR A 184 -12.48 2.22 2.46
N PRO A 185 -11.52 2.28 1.52
CA PRO A 185 -10.28 1.52 1.62
C PRO A 185 -9.43 1.84 2.88
N PHE A 186 -9.56 3.05 3.44
CA PHE A 186 -8.94 3.40 4.72
C PHE A 186 -9.43 2.53 5.86
N GLU A 187 -10.75 2.40 6.02
CA GLU A 187 -11.35 1.52 7.03
C GLU A 187 -10.98 0.06 6.78
N GLU A 188 -10.96 -0.38 5.52
CA GLU A 188 -10.56 -1.74 5.16
C GLU A 188 -9.09 -2.04 5.49
N HIS A 189 -8.23 -1.01 5.47
CA HIS A 189 -6.86 -1.12 5.96
C HIS A 189 -6.79 -1.24 7.47
N LEU A 190 -7.68 -0.59 8.24
CA LEU A 190 -7.82 -0.79 9.68
C LEU A 190 -8.37 -2.20 10.00
N VAL A 191 -9.36 -2.69 9.27
CA VAL A 191 -9.91 -4.04 9.42
C VAL A 191 -8.85 -5.11 9.17
N GLU A 192 -8.08 -5.01 8.07
CA GLU A 192 -6.97 -5.93 7.80
C GLU A 192 -5.90 -5.87 8.92
N SER A 193 -5.64 -4.68 9.48
CA SER A 193 -4.65 -4.47 10.54
C SER A 193 -5.07 -5.12 11.87
N GLY A 194 -6.33 -4.94 12.29
CA GLY A 194 -6.88 -5.57 13.50
C GLY A 194 -6.91 -7.11 13.46
N LEU A 195 -6.65 -7.69 12.29
CA LEU A 195 -6.57 -9.13 12.04
C LEU A 195 -5.15 -9.62 11.70
N THR A 196 -4.13 -8.75 11.64
CA THR A 196 -2.75 -9.12 11.24
C THR A 196 -1.59 -8.40 11.95
N VAL A 197 -1.83 -7.33 12.72
CA VAL A 197 -0.79 -6.62 13.49
C VAL A 197 -1.21 -6.35 14.95
N ARG A 198 -2.15 -7.13 15.47
CA ARG A 198 -2.77 -6.88 16.79
C ARG A 198 -2.06 -7.66 17.89
N ALA A 199 -1.20 -6.97 18.63
CA ALA A 199 -0.41 -7.52 19.72
C ALA A 199 -1.26 -8.13 20.85
N ALA A 200 -0.63 -8.92 21.73
CA ALA A 200 -1.31 -9.51 22.90
C ALA A 200 -1.91 -8.45 23.86
N SER A 201 -1.41 -7.21 23.82
CA SER A 201 -1.95 -6.04 24.53
C SER A 201 -3.09 -5.31 23.78
N GLY A 202 -3.60 -5.88 22.70
CA GLY A 202 -4.55 -5.27 21.76
C GLY A 202 -3.93 -4.20 20.84
N ARG A 203 -2.71 -3.73 21.14
CA ARG A 203 -1.99 -2.68 20.38
C ARG A 203 -1.88 -3.05 18.90
N THR A 204 -2.35 -2.16 18.02
CA THR A 204 -2.40 -2.37 16.56
C THR A 204 -1.83 -1.13 15.85
N PRO A 205 -0.51 -1.07 15.60
CA PRO A 205 0.15 0.11 15.03
C PRO A 205 0.00 0.15 13.51
N VAL A 206 -0.54 1.27 13.00
CA VAL A 206 -0.80 1.50 11.57
C VAL A 206 -0.31 2.89 11.18
N HIS A 207 0.38 3.00 10.06
CA HIS A 207 0.85 4.26 9.51
C HIS A 207 0.30 4.46 8.10
N PHE A 208 -0.24 5.65 7.84
CA PHE A 208 -0.68 6.07 6.50
C PHE A 208 0.15 7.28 6.07
N THR A 209 0.66 7.28 4.85
CA THR A 209 1.07 8.56 4.22
C THR A 209 -0.16 9.15 3.52
N VAL A 210 -0.41 10.43 3.68
CA VAL A 210 -1.54 11.15 3.05
C VAL A 210 -1.06 12.42 2.35
N ALA A 211 -1.89 13.02 1.51
CA ALA A 211 -1.70 14.40 1.07
C ALA A 211 -2.08 15.36 2.21
N GLU A 212 -1.40 16.51 2.32
CA GLU A 212 -1.64 17.50 3.39
C GLU A 212 -3.11 17.96 3.39
N GLU A 213 -3.63 18.26 2.20
CA GLU A 213 -4.97 18.80 1.97
C GLU A 213 -6.07 17.80 2.35
N ALA A 214 -5.76 16.50 2.29
CA ALA A 214 -6.66 15.41 2.62
C ALA A 214 -6.56 14.94 4.08
N ARG A 215 -5.54 15.40 4.82
CA ARG A 215 -5.23 14.87 6.15
C ARG A 215 -6.39 15.00 7.13
N GLY A 216 -7.06 16.15 7.14
CA GLY A 216 -8.21 16.41 8.00
C GLY A 216 -9.38 15.44 7.75
N ASP A 217 -9.63 15.07 6.49
CA ASP A 217 -10.69 14.10 6.14
C ASP A 217 -10.35 12.69 6.65
N PHE A 218 -9.10 12.27 6.54
CA PHE A 218 -8.64 10.98 7.09
C PHE A 218 -8.70 10.96 8.63
N GLU A 219 -8.33 12.04 9.31
CA GLU A 219 -8.42 12.16 10.76
C GLU A 219 -9.90 12.19 11.24
N ALA A 220 -10.79 12.87 10.52
CA ALA A 220 -12.23 12.90 10.82
C ALA A 220 -12.93 11.55 10.56
N LEU A 221 -12.60 10.87 9.47
CA LEU A 221 -13.11 9.53 9.16
C LEU A 221 -12.63 8.50 10.19
N LEU A 222 -11.35 8.59 10.57
CA LEU A 222 -10.76 7.78 11.63
C LEU A 222 -11.54 7.96 12.94
N GLU A 223 -11.74 9.18 13.40
CA GLU A 223 -12.41 9.42 14.69
C GLU A 223 -13.86 8.91 14.72
N ARG A 224 -14.58 9.04 13.59
CA ARG A 224 -15.93 8.50 13.44
C ARG A 224 -15.99 6.96 13.50
N HIS A 225 -15.03 6.25 12.90
CA HIS A 225 -15.11 4.78 12.73
C HIS A 225 -14.22 3.98 13.70
N ARG A 226 -13.16 4.58 14.25
CA ARG A 226 -12.19 3.99 15.20
C ARG A 226 -12.90 3.16 16.25
N ASP A 227 -13.85 3.76 16.95
CA ASP A 227 -14.35 3.20 18.20
C ASP A 227 -15.27 1.97 17.99
N GLY A 228 -15.99 1.92 16.87
CA GLY A 228 -16.71 0.72 16.42
C GLY A 228 -15.74 -0.39 16.03
N LEU A 229 -14.71 -0.08 15.23
CA LEU A 229 -13.71 -1.05 14.78
C LEU A 229 -12.87 -1.61 15.94
N GLN A 230 -12.48 -0.77 16.92
CA GLN A 230 -11.75 -1.20 18.13
C GLN A 230 -12.54 -2.24 18.92
N ARG A 231 -13.85 -1.99 19.16
CA ARG A 231 -14.75 -2.94 19.83
C ARG A 231 -14.93 -4.23 19.01
N ARG A 232 -15.20 -4.13 17.71
CA ARG A 232 -15.46 -5.28 16.81
C ARG A 232 -14.25 -6.21 16.66
N LEU A 233 -13.03 -5.66 16.67
CA LEU A 233 -11.79 -6.39 16.38
C LEU A 233 -10.94 -6.68 17.62
N HIS A 234 -11.40 -6.28 18.81
CA HIS A 234 -10.65 -6.27 20.08
C HIS A 234 -9.27 -5.60 19.96
N ALA A 235 -9.21 -4.53 19.17
CA ALA A 235 -7.98 -3.84 18.77
C ALA A 235 -7.89 -2.45 19.42
N ARG A 236 -6.66 -1.98 19.64
CA ARG A 236 -6.34 -0.61 20.04
C ARG A 236 -5.49 0.01 18.92
N PHE A 237 -6.11 0.83 18.08
CA PHE A 237 -5.45 1.36 16.87
C PHE A 237 -4.53 2.54 17.20
N GLU A 238 -3.23 2.30 17.12
CA GLU A 238 -2.21 3.35 17.10
C GLU A 238 -2.00 3.79 15.64
N VAL A 239 -2.97 4.56 15.14
CA VAL A 239 -2.89 5.15 13.80
C VAL A 239 -2.02 6.41 13.84
N THR A 240 -1.09 6.51 12.90
CA THR A 240 -0.28 7.71 12.67
C THR A 240 -0.36 8.11 11.21
N PHE A 241 -0.25 9.42 10.95
CA PHE A 241 -0.19 10.00 9.63
C PHE A 241 1.16 10.67 9.41
N SER A 242 1.77 10.45 8.25
CA SER A 242 2.75 11.40 7.69
C SER A 242 2.15 12.03 6.44
N VAL A 243 2.63 13.22 6.11
CA VAL A 243 2.35 13.83 4.82
C VAL A 243 3.39 13.30 3.83
N GLN A 244 2.97 12.93 2.63
CA GLN A 244 3.91 12.67 1.54
C GLN A 244 4.58 14.00 1.17
N GLU A 245 5.84 14.18 1.56
CA GLU A 245 6.51 15.47 1.39
C GLU A 245 6.52 15.91 -0.07
N ARG A 246 5.98 17.10 -0.34
CA ARG A 246 6.10 17.81 -1.63
C ARG A 246 7.57 18.04 -2.02
N SER A 247 8.50 18.00 -1.05
CA SER A 247 9.97 17.98 -1.26
C SER A 247 10.39 16.93 -2.30
N THR A 248 9.66 15.82 -2.38
CA THR A 248 9.95 14.67 -3.25
C THR A 248 9.27 14.75 -4.61
N ASP A 249 8.46 15.78 -4.87
CA ASP A 249 7.69 15.89 -6.11
C ASP A 249 8.59 16.00 -7.34
N THR A 250 8.29 15.17 -8.32
CA THR A 250 9.04 15.13 -9.58
C THR A 250 8.62 16.34 -10.39
N LEU A 251 9.56 17.27 -10.59
CA LEU A 251 9.39 18.40 -11.49
C LEU A 251 9.08 17.90 -12.90
N ALA A 252 7.99 18.38 -13.50
CA ALA A 252 7.68 18.09 -14.89
C ALA A 252 8.71 18.73 -15.82
N VAL A 253 9.02 18.03 -16.91
CA VAL A 253 10.02 18.41 -17.90
C VAL A 253 9.36 18.37 -19.28
N GLY A 254 9.61 19.38 -20.11
CA GLY A 254 9.12 19.45 -21.48
C GLY A 254 9.81 18.45 -22.41
N LEU A 255 9.31 18.33 -23.64
CA LEU A 255 9.94 17.50 -24.67
C LEU A 255 11.28 18.09 -25.18
N ASP A 256 11.56 19.35 -24.81
CA ASP A 256 12.82 20.07 -24.98
C ASP A 256 13.88 19.73 -23.90
N GLY A 257 13.48 19.04 -22.82
CA GLY A 257 14.34 18.75 -21.68
C GLY A 257 14.43 19.87 -20.62
N LEU A 258 13.63 20.92 -20.73
CA LEU A 258 13.60 22.04 -19.77
C LEU A 258 12.50 21.88 -18.72
N PRO A 259 12.61 22.53 -17.55
CA PRO A 259 11.53 22.56 -16.56
C PRO A 259 10.21 23.10 -17.15
N PHE A 260 9.14 22.32 -17.05
CA PHE A 260 7.83 22.71 -17.53
C PHE A 260 7.21 23.80 -16.64
N ARG A 261 6.70 24.85 -17.27
CA ARG A 261 5.98 25.95 -16.62
C ARG A 261 4.56 26.07 -17.18
N THR A 262 3.61 26.49 -16.35
CA THR A 262 2.23 26.74 -16.77
C THR A 262 2.13 28.04 -17.60
N ALA A 263 0.94 28.39 -18.08
CA ALA A 263 0.72 29.65 -18.82
C ALA A 263 1.00 30.90 -17.95
N GLU A 264 0.87 30.74 -16.64
CA GLU A 264 1.14 31.73 -15.59
C GLU A 264 2.64 31.79 -15.21
N GLY A 265 3.45 30.88 -15.75
CA GLY A 265 4.90 30.82 -15.53
C GLY A 265 5.37 30.01 -14.32
N GLU A 266 4.47 29.44 -13.50
CA GLU A 266 4.87 28.61 -12.34
C GLU A 266 5.32 27.19 -12.76
N LEU A 267 6.31 26.64 -12.04
CA LEU A 267 6.79 25.26 -12.26
C LEU A 267 5.71 24.22 -11.93
N LEU A 268 5.47 23.28 -12.84
CA LEU A 268 4.55 22.16 -12.60
C LEU A 268 5.27 21.00 -11.90
N PHE A 269 5.04 20.84 -10.60
CA PHE A 269 5.44 19.67 -9.84
C PHE A 269 4.39 18.55 -9.93
N ARG A 270 4.81 17.28 -9.88
CA ARG A 270 3.92 16.11 -9.87
C ARG A 270 4.25 15.20 -8.68
N PRO A 271 3.25 14.64 -7.96
CA PRO A 271 3.44 13.84 -6.76
C PRO A 271 4.58 12.82 -6.83
N GLY A 272 5.55 12.93 -5.90
CA GLY A 272 6.82 12.21 -5.89
C GLY A 272 6.68 10.70 -5.69
N GLY A 273 6.72 9.93 -6.78
CA GLY A 273 6.63 8.46 -6.73
C GLY A 273 7.78 7.80 -5.96
N HIS A 274 7.46 6.96 -4.98
CA HIS A 274 8.35 6.09 -4.18
C HIS A 274 9.55 6.75 -3.45
N GLY A 275 9.87 8.03 -3.67
CA GLY A 275 11.00 8.73 -3.03
C GLY A 275 10.82 8.91 -1.51
N ALA A 276 9.70 9.52 -1.10
CA ALA A 276 9.35 9.73 0.30
C ALA A 276 9.17 8.43 1.10
N LEU A 277 8.87 7.31 0.42
CA LEU A 277 8.56 6.03 1.04
C LEU A 277 9.68 5.52 1.94
N LEU A 278 10.95 5.64 1.54
CA LEU A 278 12.08 5.16 2.34
C LEU A 278 12.33 6.03 3.58
N GLY A 279 12.12 7.35 3.49
CA GLY A 279 12.19 8.26 4.64
C GLY A 279 11.08 7.94 5.65
N ASN A 280 9.84 7.83 5.18
CA ASN A 280 8.68 7.53 6.03
C ASN A 280 8.75 6.12 6.64
N LEU A 281 9.29 5.12 5.94
CA LEU A 281 9.55 3.79 6.50
C LEU A 281 10.67 3.78 7.55
N ALA A 282 11.73 4.57 7.36
CA ALA A 282 12.77 4.72 8.39
C ALA A 282 12.24 5.44 9.63
N ALA A 283 11.48 6.52 9.45
CA ALA A 283 10.87 7.30 10.52
C ALA A 283 9.80 6.53 11.32
N LEU A 284 9.15 5.52 10.73
CA LEU A 284 8.19 4.65 11.41
C LEU A 284 8.80 3.95 12.65
N GLY A 285 10.12 3.68 12.64
CA GLY A 285 10.79 2.95 13.72
C GLY A 285 10.26 1.51 13.90
N GLY A 286 9.59 0.95 12.90
CA GLY A 286 9.03 -0.40 12.93
C GLY A 286 10.11 -1.48 13.07
N ASP A 287 9.64 -2.71 13.26
CA ASP A 287 10.48 -3.91 13.31
C ASP A 287 10.14 -4.78 12.09
N VAL A 288 8.98 -5.46 12.12
CA VAL A 288 8.38 -6.09 10.95
C VAL A 288 7.23 -5.24 10.43
N VAL A 289 7.27 -4.88 9.15
CA VAL A 289 6.35 -3.92 8.53
C VAL A 289 5.67 -4.51 7.30
N PHE A 290 4.35 -4.61 7.34
CA PHE A 290 3.55 -4.87 6.14
C PHE A 290 3.41 -3.58 5.33
N VAL A 291 3.76 -3.61 4.04
CA VAL A 291 3.51 -2.50 3.11
C VAL A 291 2.45 -2.93 2.11
N LYS A 292 1.33 -2.18 2.05
CA LYS A 292 0.25 -2.44 1.11
C LYS A 292 -0.40 -1.14 0.62
N ASN A 293 -0.54 -0.96 -0.70
CA ASN A 293 -1.19 0.22 -1.28
C ASN A 293 -2.62 0.42 -0.76
N ILE A 294 -3.01 1.67 -0.50
CA ILE A 294 -4.33 2.03 0.06
C ILE A 294 -5.53 1.51 -0.75
N ASP A 295 -5.39 1.35 -2.06
CA ASP A 295 -6.44 0.88 -2.98
C ASP A 295 -6.45 -0.64 -3.20
N ASN A 296 -5.48 -1.39 -2.65
CA ASN A 296 -5.45 -2.85 -2.68
C ASN A 296 -6.29 -3.43 -1.52
N VAL A 297 -7.61 -3.36 -1.67
CA VAL A 297 -8.59 -3.84 -0.68
C VAL A 297 -9.56 -4.86 -1.27
N VAL A 298 -10.13 -5.69 -0.39
CA VAL A 298 -11.18 -6.67 -0.71
C VAL A 298 -12.24 -6.70 0.41
N PRO A 299 -13.51 -6.99 0.12
CA PRO A 299 -14.59 -7.06 1.13
C PRO A 299 -14.39 -8.24 2.08
N ASP A 300 -15.04 -8.24 3.25
CA ASP A 300 -14.89 -9.25 4.33
C ASP A 300 -15.02 -10.68 3.79
N ALA A 301 -16.02 -10.94 2.94
CA ALA A 301 -16.26 -12.23 2.28
C ALA A 301 -15.09 -12.75 1.39
N ARG A 302 -14.12 -11.89 1.06
CA ARG A 302 -12.90 -12.22 0.28
C ARG A 302 -11.60 -12.02 1.08
N LYS A 303 -11.64 -11.53 2.32
CA LYS A 303 -10.42 -11.29 3.13
C LYS A 303 -9.71 -12.58 3.54
N GLY A 304 -10.42 -13.68 3.80
CA GLY A 304 -9.85 -14.93 4.34
C GLY A 304 -8.56 -15.41 3.65
N PRO A 305 -8.55 -15.63 2.33
CA PRO A 305 -7.34 -16.00 1.59
C PRO A 305 -6.23 -14.94 1.65
N THR A 306 -6.57 -13.65 1.61
CA THR A 306 -5.62 -12.54 1.72
C THR A 306 -4.93 -12.55 3.08
N LEU A 307 -5.69 -12.72 4.16
CA LEU A 307 -5.18 -12.80 5.53
C LEU A 307 -4.25 -14.00 5.71
N LEU A 308 -4.62 -15.18 5.18
CA LEU A 308 -3.76 -16.37 5.20
C LEU A 308 -2.41 -16.11 4.53
N TRP A 309 -2.42 -15.65 3.27
CA TRP A 309 -1.17 -15.39 2.54
C TRP A 309 -0.34 -14.28 3.19
N LYS A 310 -0.97 -13.21 3.70
CA LYS A 310 -0.26 -12.13 4.41
C LYS A 310 0.49 -12.65 5.64
N ARG A 311 -0.15 -13.52 6.45
CA ARG A 311 0.48 -14.17 7.61
C ARG A 311 1.62 -15.12 7.19
N LEU A 312 1.44 -15.90 6.12
CA LEU A 312 2.48 -16.79 5.59
C LEU A 312 3.71 -16.04 5.05
N LEU A 313 3.51 -14.88 4.39
CA LEU A 313 4.61 -14.03 3.91
C LEU A 313 5.42 -13.45 5.09
N ALA A 314 4.75 -13.06 6.18
CA ALA A 314 5.42 -12.62 7.41
C ALA A 314 6.15 -13.78 8.12
N GLY A 315 5.52 -14.95 8.23
CA GLY A 315 6.18 -16.16 8.73
C GLY A 315 7.45 -16.51 7.94
N ARG A 316 7.41 -16.38 6.61
CA ARG A 316 8.58 -16.62 5.74
C ARG A 316 9.66 -15.55 5.91
N LEU A 317 9.29 -14.28 6.14
CA LEU A 317 10.26 -13.23 6.50
C LEU A 317 10.95 -13.55 7.84
N LEU A 318 10.17 -13.93 8.86
CA LEU A 318 10.65 -14.25 10.21
C LEU A 318 11.53 -15.51 10.24
N GLU A 319 11.24 -16.51 9.41
CA GLU A 319 12.11 -17.66 9.19
C GLU A 319 13.47 -17.24 8.62
N VAL A 320 13.46 -16.42 7.57
CA VAL A 320 14.69 -15.96 6.91
C VAL A 320 15.50 -15.07 7.85
N GLU A 321 14.84 -14.16 8.58
CA GLU A 321 15.44 -13.36 9.65
C GLU A 321 16.14 -14.23 10.70
N ARG A 322 15.48 -15.28 11.23
CA ARG A 322 16.07 -16.19 12.22
C ARG A 322 17.29 -16.92 11.69
N ARG A 323 17.26 -17.48 10.47
CA ARG A 323 18.44 -18.18 9.90
C ARG A 323 19.55 -17.21 9.52
N VAL A 324 19.24 -16.00 9.04
CA VAL A 324 20.23 -14.93 8.80
C VAL A 324 20.94 -14.54 10.10
N GLY A 325 20.20 -14.23 11.17
CA GLY A 325 20.79 -13.83 12.45
C GLY A 325 21.66 -14.93 13.08
N HIS A 326 21.23 -16.19 12.99
CA HIS A 326 22.03 -17.34 13.42
C HIS A 326 23.32 -17.52 12.60
N LEU A 327 23.26 -17.40 11.27
CA LEU A 327 24.46 -17.45 10.41
C LEU A 327 25.43 -16.30 10.71
N VAL A 328 24.94 -15.08 10.91
CA VAL A 328 25.76 -13.92 11.32
C VAL A 328 26.43 -14.19 12.68
N SER A 329 25.73 -14.81 13.63
CA SER A 329 26.31 -15.19 14.93
C SER A 329 27.46 -16.19 14.77
N LEU A 330 27.24 -17.29 14.03
CA LEU A 330 28.27 -18.29 13.75
C LEU A 330 29.50 -17.72 13.02
N LEU A 331 29.30 -16.73 12.15
CA LEU A 331 30.39 -16.03 11.45
C LEU A 331 31.22 -15.15 12.40
N HIS A 332 30.60 -14.50 13.38
CA HIS A 332 31.31 -13.73 14.42
C HIS A 332 31.99 -14.63 15.47
N GLU A 333 31.41 -15.79 15.78
CA GLU A 333 31.98 -16.81 16.66
C GLU A 333 33.15 -17.59 16.02
N GLY A 334 33.39 -17.41 14.72
CA GLY A 334 34.47 -18.08 13.99
C GLY A 334 34.20 -19.55 13.66
N GLY A 335 32.92 -19.95 13.54
CA GLY A 335 32.52 -21.32 13.27
C GLY A 335 33.12 -21.86 11.96
N PRO A 336 33.74 -23.07 11.96
CA PRO A 336 34.57 -23.53 10.84
C PRO A 336 33.79 -23.78 9.53
N THR A 337 32.48 -24.05 9.61
CA THR A 337 31.58 -24.23 8.45
C THR A 337 30.77 -22.98 8.12
N ALA A 338 30.79 -21.93 8.96
CA ALA A 338 29.81 -20.85 8.95
C ALA A 338 29.78 -20.07 7.62
N ALA A 339 30.95 -19.85 7.01
CA ALA A 339 31.07 -19.19 5.72
C ALA A 339 30.41 -20.02 4.59
N ASP A 340 30.69 -21.32 4.52
CA ASP A 340 30.23 -22.16 3.42
C ASP A 340 28.74 -22.53 3.57
N GLU A 341 28.25 -22.70 4.80
CA GLU A 341 26.80 -22.77 5.11
C GLU A 341 26.06 -21.50 4.70
N ALA A 342 26.63 -20.32 4.98
CA ALA A 342 26.03 -19.06 4.60
C ALA A 342 26.06 -18.83 3.08
N LEU A 343 27.09 -19.29 2.37
CA LEU A 343 27.13 -19.27 0.90
C LEU A 343 26.07 -20.19 0.28
N SER A 344 25.89 -21.41 0.82
CA SER A 344 24.74 -22.27 0.47
C SER A 344 23.41 -21.52 0.67
N TYR A 345 23.19 -20.94 1.84
CA TYR A 345 21.96 -20.22 2.15
C TYR A 345 21.72 -18.99 1.25
N LEU A 346 22.77 -18.25 0.87
CA LEU A 346 22.71 -17.14 -0.08
C LEU A 346 22.32 -17.60 -1.49
N ARG A 347 22.85 -18.73 -1.98
CA ARG A 347 22.41 -19.32 -3.25
C ARG A 347 20.94 -19.74 -3.19
N GLU A 348 20.58 -20.51 -2.18
CA GLU A 348 19.30 -21.23 -2.10
C GLU A 348 18.12 -20.31 -1.73
N THR A 349 18.30 -19.42 -0.77
CA THR A 349 17.22 -18.52 -0.30
C THR A 349 17.18 -17.20 -1.06
N PHE A 350 18.35 -16.62 -1.38
CA PHE A 350 18.42 -15.30 -2.01
C PHE A 350 18.60 -15.35 -3.53
N GLY A 351 19.20 -16.42 -4.06
CA GLY A 351 19.54 -16.52 -5.48
C GLY A 351 20.77 -15.69 -5.87
N ASP A 352 21.61 -15.35 -4.90
CA ASP A 352 22.81 -14.54 -5.10
C ASP A 352 23.95 -15.41 -5.67
N ALA A 353 24.73 -14.86 -6.60
CA ALA A 353 25.87 -15.56 -7.18
C ALA A 353 27.08 -15.55 -6.23
N THR A 354 27.54 -16.73 -5.81
CA THR A 354 28.59 -16.91 -4.79
C THR A 354 29.97 -17.30 -5.31
N ALA A 355 30.13 -17.60 -6.59
CA ALA A 355 31.38 -18.10 -7.16
C ALA A 355 32.60 -17.17 -6.94
N GLU A 356 32.36 -15.85 -6.76
CA GLU A 356 33.37 -14.88 -6.34
C GLU A 356 33.91 -15.16 -4.93
N ALA A 357 33.04 -15.53 -3.98
CA ALA A 357 33.40 -15.78 -2.58
C ALA A 357 34.14 -17.11 -2.37
N GLU A 358 33.84 -18.09 -3.22
CA GLU A 358 34.36 -19.45 -3.14
C GLU A 358 35.87 -19.49 -3.43
N THR A 359 36.40 -18.50 -4.16
CA THR A 359 37.85 -18.30 -4.38
C THR A 359 38.52 -17.34 -3.38
N LEU A 360 37.76 -16.64 -2.52
CA LEU A 360 38.34 -15.71 -1.54
C LEU A 360 39.06 -16.45 -0.40
N PRO A 361 40.12 -15.84 0.16
CA PRO A 361 40.71 -16.23 1.44
C PRO A 361 39.66 -16.27 2.57
N PRO A 362 39.81 -17.11 3.60
CA PRO A 362 38.75 -17.33 4.61
C PRO A 362 38.23 -16.06 5.30
N ALA A 363 39.12 -15.14 5.68
CA ALA A 363 38.73 -13.87 6.32
C ALA A 363 37.95 -12.94 5.38
N GLU A 364 38.37 -12.85 4.11
CA GLU A 364 37.69 -12.07 3.09
C GLU A 364 36.33 -12.69 2.72
N ARG A 365 36.25 -14.03 2.68
CA ARG A 365 34.99 -14.77 2.49
C ARG A 365 33.98 -14.46 3.59
N VAL A 366 34.40 -14.50 4.87
CA VAL A 366 33.55 -14.13 6.01
C VAL A 366 33.04 -12.68 5.87
N ALA A 367 33.91 -11.73 5.54
CA ALA A 367 33.51 -10.33 5.34
C ALA A 367 32.55 -10.14 4.14
N TRP A 368 32.79 -10.86 3.02
CA TRP A 368 31.97 -10.85 1.81
C TRP A 368 30.54 -11.39 2.05
N VAL A 369 30.44 -12.40 2.93
CA VAL A 369 29.20 -13.04 3.37
C VAL A 369 28.44 -12.14 4.35
N LEU A 370 29.09 -11.63 5.40
CA LEU A 370 28.49 -10.70 6.35
C LEU A 370 27.89 -9.49 5.63
N ALA A 371 28.62 -8.87 4.69
CA ALA A 371 28.14 -7.76 3.87
C ALA A 371 26.92 -8.08 2.97
N ARG A 372 26.49 -9.34 2.87
CA ARG A 372 25.27 -9.77 2.17
C ARG A 372 24.15 -10.21 3.11
N LEU A 373 24.48 -10.77 4.28
CA LEU A 373 23.53 -11.13 5.32
C LEU A 373 23.06 -9.91 6.12
N GLU A 374 23.96 -8.97 6.42
CA GLU A 374 23.70 -7.73 7.16
C GLU A 374 23.02 -6.67 6.27
N ARG A 375 21.80 -6.95 5.83
CA ARG A 375 21.00 -6.10 4.92
C ARG A 375 19.51 -6.15 5.27
N PRO A 376 18.73 -5.10 4.95
CA PRO A 376 17.27 -5.14 5.08
C PRO A 376 16.64 -6.31 4.31
N LEU A 377 15.77 -7.06 4.97
CA LEU A 377 15.06 -8.19 4.35
C LEU A 377 13.68 -7.75 3.86
N ARG A 378 13.25 -8.32 2.73
CA ARG A 378 11.87 -8.19 2.24
C ARG A 378 11.37 -9.48 1.61
N VAL A 379 10.10 -9.79 1.85
CA VAL A 379 9.34 -10.83 1.16
C VAL A 379 8.21 -10.15 0.38
N CYS A 380 8.13 -10.43 -0.92
CA CYS A 380 7.12 -9.86 -1.81
C CYS A 380 6.06 -10.92 -2.15
N GLY A 381 4.79 -10.65 -1.86
CA GLY A 381 3.70 -11.44 -2.44
C GLY A 381 3.58 -11.18 -3.94
N VAL A 382 3.32 -12.21 -4.74
CA VAL A 382 3.06 -12.08 -6.18
C VAL A 382 1.88 -12.95 -6.60
N VAL A 383 1.09 -12.46 -7.56
CA VAL A 383 -0.06 -13.17 -8.15
C VAL A 383 0.23 -13.56 -9.60
N ARG A 384 -0.59 -14.42 -10.21
CA ARG A 384 -0.50 -14.69 -11.66
C ARG A 384 -0.77 -13.39 -12.43
N ASN A 385 0.08 -13.07 -13.40
CA ASN A 385 -0.16 -11.97 -14.32
C ASN A 385 -1.37 -12.28 -15.22
N GLN A 386 -2.29 -11.32 -15.38
CA GLN A 386 -3.48 -11.44 -16.23
C GLN A 386 -3.50 -10.40 -17.38
N GLY A 387 -2.44 -9.62 -17.54
CA GLY A 387 -2.39 -8.43 -18.40
C GLY A 387 -2.50 -7.11 -17.64
N GLU A 388 -2.45 -7.15 -16.31
CA GLU A 388 -2.57 -5.97 -15.44
C GLU A 388 -1.40 -4.99 -15.62
N PRO A 389 -1.65 -3.67 -15.68
CA PRO A 389 -0.60 -2.67 -15.84
C PRO A 389 0.19 -2.46 -14.54
N GLY A 390 1.47 -2.84 -14.52
CA GLY A 390 2.37 -2.57 -13.39
C GLY A 390 3.64 -3.42 -13.42
N GLY A 391 4.23 -3.65 -12.23
CA GLY A 391 5.50 -4.34 -12.08
C GLY A 391 5.42 -5.85 -11.88
N GLY A 392 6.39 -6.58 -12.43
CA GLY A 392 6.54 -8.04 -12.30
C GLY A 392 7.88 -8.45 -11.69
N PRO A 393 8.04 -9.69 -11.18
CA PRO A 393 9.31 -10.18 -10.70
C PRO A 393 10.18 -10.69 -11.86
N PHE A 394 11.38 -10.13 -12.01
CA PHE A 394 12.37 -10.52 -13.02
C PHE A 394 13.75 -10.76 -12.42
N TRP A 395 14.52 -11.60 -13.09
CA TRP A 395 15.96 -11.69 -12.90
C TRP A 395 16.64 -10.59 -13.73
N VAL A 396 17.19 -9.60 -13.03
CA VAL A 396 17.87 -8.43 -13.60
C VAL A 396 19.37 -8.58 -13.41
N ARG A 397 20.14 -8.28 -14.46
CA ARG A 397 21.60 -8.20 -14.38
C ARG A 397 22.04 -6.74 -14.15
N SER A 398 22.64 -6.47 -13.00
CA SER A 398 23.18 -5.14 -12.68
C SER A 398 24.49 -4.84 -13.43
N ARG A 399 24.95 -3.58 -13.37
CA ARG A 399 26.10 -3.08 -14.15
C ARG A 399 27.45 -3.71 -13.75
N ASP A 400 27.52 -4.23 -12.53
CA ASP A 400 28.59 -5.08 -11.98
C ASP A 400 28.55 -6.53 -12.52
N GLY A 401 27.62 -6.86 -13.42
CA GLY A 401 27.42 -8.19 -13.98
C GLY A 401 26.64 -9.16 -13.08
N ARG A 402 26.39 -8.79 -11.81
CA ARG A 402 25.68 -9.62 -10.83
C ARG A 402 24.23 -9.83 -11.25
N LEU A 403 23.72 -11.04 -11.07
CA LEU A 403 22.33 -11.40 -11.33
C LEU A 403 21.52 -11.31 -10.03
N SER A 404 20.29 -10.80 -10.09
CA SER A 404 19.46 -10.63 -8.88
C SER A 404 17.96 -10.59 -9.20
N ARG A 405 17.13 -11.00 -8.24
CA ARG A 405 15.67 -10.91 -8.32
C ARG A 405 15.21 -9.49 -7.95
N GLN A 406 14.44 -8.86 -8.83
CA GLN A 406 13.90 -7.52 -8.63
C GLN A 406 12.43 -7.49 -9.07
N ILE A 407 11.62 -6.63 -8.46
CA ILE A 407 10.38 -6.20 -9.08
C ILE A 407 10.76 -5.07 -10.04
N VAL A 408 10.31 -5.17 -11.29
CA VAL A 408 10.65 -4.23 -12.36
C VAL A 408 9.35 -3.69 -12.97
N GLU A 409 9.27 -2.37 -13.15
CA GLU A 409 8.17 -1.70 -13.85
C GLU A 409 8.46 -1.55 -15.36
N SER A 410 7.42 -1.46 -16.19
CA SER A 410 7.58 -1.33 -17.64
C SER A 410 8.35 -0.09 -18.07
N ALA A 411 8.32 0.98 -17.26
CA ALA A 411 9.08 2.20 -17.48
C ALA A 411 10.60 2.05 -17.26
N GLU A 412 11.04 0.98 -16.61
CA GLU A 412 12.47 0.68 -16.40
C GLU A 412 13.07 -0.15 -17.54
N VAL A 413 12.26 -0.68 -18.45
CA VAL A 413 12.67 -1.63 -19.50
C VAL A 413 12.68 -0.96 -20.87
N ASP A 414 13.74 -1.20 -21.65
CA ASP A 414 13.76 -0.78 -23.05
C ASP A 414 12.86 -1.70 -23.90
N LEU A 415 11.60 -1.29 -24.09
CA LEU A 415 10.64 -2.01 -24.92
C LEU A 415 10.83 -1.78 -26.44
N SER A 416 11.89 -1.06 -26.86
CA SER A 416 12.32 -0.98 -28.26
C SER A 416 13.31 -2.10 -28.63
N ASP A 417 14.10 -2.59 -27.66
CA ASP A 417 14.86 -3.84 -27.80
C ASP A 417 13.88 -5.02 -27.86
N ALA A 418 13.88 -5.72 -29.00
CA ALA A 418 12.99 -6.86 -29.25
C ALA A 418 13.20 -8.04 -28.28
N ARG A 419 14.43 -8.27 -27.80
CA ARG A 419 14.73 -9.28 -26.77
C ARG A 419 14.20 -8.84 -25.41
N GLN A 420 14.43 -7.59 -25.00
CA GLN A 420 13.90 -7.09 -23.72
C GLN A 420 12.37 -7.08 -23.72
N LYS A 421 11.73 -6.65 -24.82
CA LYS A 421 10.27 -6.73 -25.03
C LYS A 421 9.74 -8.17 -24.98
N ALA A 422 10.44 -9.14 -25.57
CA ALA A 422 10.06 -10.56 -25.48
C ALA A 422 10.18 -11.09 -24.04
N LEU A 423 11.26 -10.76 -23.33
CA LEU A 423 11.44 -11.16 -21.92
C LEU A 423 10.37 -10.55 -21.01
N TRP A 424 10.06 -9.26 -21.18
CA TRP A 424 8.97 -8.57 -20.47
C TRP A 424 7.62 -9.25 -20.72
N SER A 425 7.31 -9.55 -21.99
CA SER A 425 6.06 -10.21 -22.40
C SER A 425 5.91 -11.64 -21.84
N ALA A 426 7.02 -12.28 -21.45
CA ALA A 426 7.02 -13.59 -20.78
C ALA A 426 6.79 -13.51 -19.25
N GLY A 427 6.52 -12.32 -18.70
CA GLY A 427 6.28 -12.09 -17.27
C GLY A 427 5.05 -12.84 -16.73
N THR A 428 5.28 -13.98 -16.07
CA THR A 428 4.22 -14.89 -15.57
C THR A 428 3.50 -14.43 -14.30
N HIS A 429 4.10 -13.50 -13.54
CA HIS A 429 3.61 -13.02 -12.24
C HIS A 429 3.59 -11.49 -12.18
N PHE A 430 2.74 -10.95 -11.31
CA PHE A 430 2.54 -9.53 -11.05
C PHE A 430 2.69 -9.25 -9.55
N ASN A 431 3.29 -8.11 -9.18
CA ASN A 431 3.39 -7.68 -7.78
C ASN A 431 2.24 -6.72 -7.43
N PRO A 432 1.24 -7.13 -6.62
CA PRO A 432 0.15 -6.25 -6.18
C PRO A 432 0.56 -5.27 -5.06
N VAL A 433 1.88 -5.18 -4.77
CA VAL A 433 2.46 -4.44 -3.65
C VAL A 433 1.82 -4.88 -2.33
N ASP A 434 1.94 -6.18 -2.03
CA ASP A 434 1.71 -6.72 -0.69
C ASP A 434 3.03 -7.31 -0.18
N LEU A 435 3.75 -6.53 0.61
CA LEU A 435 5.13 -6.77 1.01
C LEU A 435 5.24 -6.91 2.51
N VAL A 436 6.22 -7.68 2.98
CA VAL A 436 6.64 -7.68 4.39
C VAL A 436 8.13 -7.37 4.45
N LEU A 437 8.49 -6.37 5.26
CA LEU A 437 9.86 -5.87 5.42
C LEU A 437 10.35 -6.12 6.86
N ALA A 438 11.63 -6.46 7.02
CA ALA A 438 12.31 -6.36 8.31
C ALA A 438 13.20 -5.11 8.28
N LEU A 439 12.89 -4.13 9.14
CA LEU A 439 13.57 -2.82 9.17
C LEU A 439 14.65 -2.74 10.25
N ARG A 440 14.92 -3.84 10.96
CA ARG A 440 15.96 -3.96 11.99
C ARG A 440 16.92 -5.11 11.69
N ASP A 441 18.10 -5.06 12.31
CA ASP A 441 19.06 -6.16 12.31
C ASP A 441 18.82 -7.13 13.49
N ALA A 442 19.63 -8.19 13.56
CA ALA A 442 19.54 -9.19 14.63
C ALA A 442 19.85 -8.66 16.05
N ALA A 443 20.43 -7.46 16.16
CA ALA A 443 20.64 -6.74 17.43
C ALA A 443 19.54 -5.70 17.71
N GLY A 444 18.46 -5.69 16.91
CA GLY A 444 17.34 -4.75 17.02
C GLY A 444 17.65 -3.33 16.56
N ARG A 445 18.82 -3.06 15.97
CA ARG A 445 19.22 -1.73 15.48
C ARG A 445 18.49 -1.45 14.15
N PRO A 446 17.96 -0.25 13.91
CA PRO A 446 17.28 0.07 12.66
C PRO A 446 18.26 0.13 11.49
N TRP A 447 17.85 -0.39 10.33
CA TRP A 447 18.61 -0.25 9.09
C TRP A 447 18.53 1.17 8.54
N ASP A 448 19.68 1.71 8.09
CA ASP A 448 19.68 2.93 7.28
C ASP A 448 19.20 2.62 5.85
N LEU A 449 17.97 3.02 5.55
CA LEU A 449 17.31 2.76 4.27
C LEU A 449 17.75 3.73 3.16
N LEU A 450 18.41 4.84 3.47
CA LEU A 450 18.72 5.89 2.49
C LEU A 450 19.89 5.52 1.55
N PRO A 451 21.03 4.95 2.02
CA PRO A 451 22.09 4.42 1.16
C PRO A 451 21.68 3.21 0.31
N VAL A 452 20.60 2.51 0.66
CA VAL A 452 20.06 1.39 -0.11
C VAL A 452 19.66 1.85 -1.52
N ARG A 453 19.34 3.15 -1.70
CA ARG A 453 19.09 3.79 -3.00
C ARG A 453 20.28 3.71 -3.98
N ARG A 454 21.51 3.32 -3.54
CA ARG A 454 22.66 3.09 -4.44
C ARG A 454 23.81 2.17 -3.98
N ARG A 455 23.72 1.39 -2.90
CA ARG A 455 24.76 0.38 -2.52
C ARG A 455 24.76 -0.89 -3.39
N GLY A 456 24.96 -0.72 -4.70
CA GLY A 456 25.38 -1.75 -5.64
C GLY A 456 26.70 -1.34 -6.29
N GLY A 457 27.81 -1.95 -5.87
CA GLY A 457 29.15 -1.67 -6.41
C GLY A 457 29.89 -0.48 -5.77
N ARG A 458 30.35 -0.66 -4.52
CA ARG A 458 31.61 -0.08 -3.98
C ARG A 458 31.90 -0.60 -2.56
N LEU A 459 32.55 -1.75 -2.48
CA LEU A 459 33.44 -2.04 -1.34
C LEU A 459 34.57 -1.00 -1.37
N ARG A 460 35.04 -0.53 -0.21
CA ARG A 460 36.20 0.38 -0.14
C ARG A 460 37.50 -0.41 -0.32
N LEU A 461 37.86 -0.67 -1.57
CA LEU A 461 39.20 -1.07 -2.01
C LEU A 461 39.80 0.06 -2.85
N GLU A 462 39.88 1.26 -2.28
CA GLU A 462 40.58 2.41 -2.88
C GLU A 462 41.99 2.58 -2.30
N GLU A 463 42.78 1.51 -2.39
CA GLU A 463 44.24 1.63 -2.39
C GLU A 463 44.88 0.44 -3.14
N ILE A 464 45.05 0.57 -4.48
CA ILE A 464 46.05 -0.09 -5.35
C ILE A 464 45.78 0.27 -6.83
N ALA A 465 46.84 0.26 -7.65
CA ALA A 465 46.87 0.31 -9.12
C ALA A 465 46.26 1.53 -9.86
N ARG A 466 47.16 2.31 -10.48
CA ARG A 466 46.84 3.45 -11.36
C ARG A 466 46.51 2.99 -12.80
N GLY A 467 45.49 3.61 -13.39
CA GLY A 467 45.57 4.14 -14.77
C GLY A 467 45.07 3.30 -15.95
N SER A 468 44.18 3.92 -16.75
CA SER A 468 44.19 3.88 -18.24
C SER A 468 43.17 4.86 -18.83
N ARG A 469 43.26 5.16 -20.13
CA ARG A 469 42.52 6.25 -20.81
C ARG A 469 41.11 5.85 -21.25
N ALA A 470 40.20 6.84 -21.31
CA ALA A 470 38.87 6.71 -21.90
C ALA A 470 38.81 7.19 -23.37
N PRO A 471 37.98 6.58 -24.24
CA PRO A 471 37.67 7.09 -25.58
C PRO A 471 36.47 8.07 -25.60
N ARG A 472 36.35 8.84 -26.69
CA ARG A 472 35.28 9.85 -26.92
C ARG A 472 34.03 9.23 -27.59
N PRO A 473 32.84 9.85 -27.45
CA PRO A 473 31.60 9.37 -28.09
C PRO A 473 31.58 9.58 -29.61
N ARG A 474 30.64 8.91 -30.29
CA ARG A 474 30.23 9.18 -31.68
C ARG A 474 28.78 9.67 -31.73
N GLU A 475 28.44 10.34 -32.82
CA GLU A 475 27.25 11.16 -33.00
C GLU A 475 25.95 10.34 -33.15
N THR A 476 24.83 10.92 -32.71
CA THR A 476 23.49 10.39 -32.91
C THR A 476 22.76 11.16 -34.02
N ARG A 477 21.94 10.44 -34.81
CA ARG A 477 20.93 11.06 -35.69
C ARG A 477 19.54 10.90 -35.05
N PRO A 478 18.60 11.83 -35.26
CA PRO A 478 17.28 11.78 -34.66
C PRO A 478 16.41 10.67 -35.28
N LEU A 479 15.47 10.15 -34.49
CA LEU A 479 14.44 9.21 -34.92
C LEU A 479 13.09 9.62 -34.31
N GLU A 480 12.06 9.70 -35.16
CA GLU A 480 10.76 10.29 -34.83
C GLU A 480 9.95 9.38 -33.89
N ARG A 481 9.38 9.96 -32.82
CA ARG A 481 8.49 9.24 -31.91
C ARG A 481 7.03 9.42 -32.34
N ARG A 482 6.44 8.40 -32.97
CA ARG A 482 4.98 8.33 -33.16
C ARG A 482 4.28 7.94 -31.85
N HIS A 483 3.14 8.57 -31.59
CA HIS A 483 2.23 8.18 -30.49
C HIS A 483 1.69 6.76 -30.71
N GLY A 484 1.47 6.02 -29.62
CA GLY A 484 1.08 4.61 -29.68
C GLY A 484 0.74 3.98 -28.32
N LEU A 485 -0.12 4.63 -27.53
CA LEU A 485 -0.74 4.04 -26.34
C LEU A 485 -2.26 4.20 -26.42
N LEU A 486 -2.90 3.22 -27.06
CA LEU A 486 -4.36 3.05 -27.10
C LEU A 486 -4.70 1.56 -26.92
N GLU A 487 -5.89 1.31 -26.38
CA GLU A 487 -6.57 0.02 -26.24
C GLU A 487 -6.13 -1.00 -25.15
N HIS A 488 -7.06 -1.94 -24.90
CA HIS A 488 -6.88 -3.26 -24.28
C HIS A 488 -6.60 -3.35 -22.76
N ALA A 489 -7.22 -2.47 -21.97
CA ALA A 489 -7.38 -2.64 -20.50
C ALA A 489 -8.79 -3.12 -20.06
N LEU A 490 -9.69 -3.46 -20.98
CA LEU A 490 -11.12 -3.73 -20.69
C LEU A 490 -11.62 -5.01 -21.38
N ARG A 491 -11.10 -6.17 -20.94
CA ARG A 491 -11.59 -7.51 -21.34
C ARG A 491 -11.51 -8.56 -20.21
N ARG A 492 -12.41 -8.46 -19.22
CA ARG A 492 -13.30 -9.57 -18.76
C ARG A 492 -14.16 -9.20 -17.55
N GLY A 493 -15.47 -9.41 -17.69
CA GLY A 493 -16.49 -9.27 -16.64
C GLY A 493 -17.84 -9.63 -17.26
N ALA A 494 -18.31 -10.86 -17.00
CA ALA A 494 -19.02 -11.72 -17.97
C ALA A 494 -18.11 -12.06 -19.19
N ASP A 495 -18.17 -13.23 -19.81
CA ASP A 495 -19.14 -14.34 -19.78
C ASP A 495 -18.39 -15.68 -20.10
N ARG A 496 -18.90 -16.93 -20.01
CA ARG A 496 -20.21 -17.51 -19.66
C ARG A 496 -20.04 -18.97 -19.13
N ASP A 497 -21.09 -19.55 -18.52
CA ASP A 497 -21.42 -20.97 -18.32
C ASP A 497 -20.32 -22.03 -18.05
N VAL A 498 -20.46 -22.74 -16.92
CA VAL A 498 -19.96 -24.11 -16.73
C VAL A 498 -21.13 -25.02 -16.33
N ARG A 499 -21.42 -26.04 -17.14
CA ARG A 499 -22.41 -27.08 -16.79
C ARG A 499 -21.83 -28.05 -15.75
N PRO A 500 -22.64 -28.60 -14.83
CA PRO A 500 -22.15 -29.51 -13.79
C PRO A 500 -21.78 -30.88 -14.37
N GLY A 501 -20.60 -31.42 -14.00
CA GLY A 501 -20.25 -32.79 -14.35
C GLY A 501 -18.76 -33.15 -14.33
N GLN A 502 -18.16 -33.25 -13.13
CA GLN A 502 -17.41 -34.45 -12.68
C GLN A 502 -16.91 -34.26 -11.24
N GLU A 503 -16.65 -35.36 -10.55
CA GLU A 503 -16.45 -35.41 -9.10
C GLU A 503 -14.99 -35.19 -8.68
N CYS A 504 -14.76 -34.46 -7.58
CA CYS A 504 -13.50 -34.52 -6.84
C CYS A 504 -13.67 -35.39 -5.57
N PRO A 505 -12.64 -36.16 -5.15
CA PRO A 505 -12.78 -37.09 -4.03
C PRO A 505 -13.00 -36.37 -2.70
N ARG A 506 -13.87 -36.93 -1.84
CA ARG A 506 -13.98 -36.51 -0.43
C ARG A 506 -12.76 -37.01 0.35
N PRO A 507 -12.16 -36.22 1.27
CA PRO A 507 -11.15 -36.72 2.18
C PRO A 507 -11.77 -37.75 3.16
N PRO A 508 -11.00 -38.77 3.60
CA PRO A 508 -11.50 -39.79 4.50
C PRO A 508 -11.77 -39.24 5.91
N ALA A 509 -12.89 -39.64 6.51
CA ALA A 509 -13.23 -39.25 7.87
C ALA A 509 -12.28 -39.91 8.90
N ALA A 510 -11.69 -39.10 9.78
CA ALA A 510 -10.84 -39.59 10.86
C ALA A 510 -11.66 -40.43 11.86
N ARG A 511 -11.20 -41.65 12.16
CA ARG A 511 -11.80 -42.51 13.18
C ARG A 511 -11.37 -42.04 14.58
N ALA A 512 -12.33 -41.80 15.47
CA ALA A 512 -12.06 -41.63 16.89
C ALA A 512 -11.83 -43.00 17.59
N PRO A 513 -10.98 -43.07 18.63
CA PRO A 513 -10.75 -44.30 19.41
C PRO A 513 -11.94 -44.64 20.34
N PRO A 514 -12.03 -45.90 20.84
CA PRO A 514 -13.15 -46.37 21.67
C PRO A 514 -13.15 -45.85 23.11
N ARG A 515 -14.29 -46.06 23.80
CA ARG A 515 -14.65 -45.43 25.09
C ARG A 515 -14.22 -46.23 26.34
N ALA A 516 -13.96 -45.49 27.41
CA ALA A 516 -14.37 -45.80 28.78
C ALA A 516 -14.60 -44.46 29.53
N GLY A 517 -15.59 -44.26 30.40
CA GLY A 517 -16.75 -45.07 30.77
C GLY A 517 -17.60 -44.38 31.87
N VAL A 518 -18.68 -45.04 32.33
CA VAL A 518 -19.45 -44.77 33.59
C VAL A 518 -20.48 -43.60 33.59
N ALA A 519 -21.56 -43.84 34.36
CA ALA A 519 -22.60 -42.92 34.91
C ALA A 519 -23.65 -42.26 33.98
N ALA A 520 -24.86 -42.80 34.11
CA ALA A 520 -26.14 -42.36 33.55
C ALA A 520 -26.79 -41.14 34.24
N LEU A 521 -27.80 -40.55 33.56
CA LEU A 521 -29.03 -39.86 34.01
C LEU A 521 -29.44 -38.83 32.91
N SER A 522 -30.70 -38.44 32.65
CA SER A 522 -32.03 -39.11 32.68
C SER A 522 -33.04 -38.16 32.00
N ALA A 523 -34.13 -38.70 31.41
CA ALA A 523 -35.32 -38.00 30.88
C ALA A 523 -35.12 -36.99 29.71
N ALA A 524 -36.17 -36.55 28.98
CA ALA A 524 -37.35 -37.20 28.37
C ALA A 524 -38.15 -36.18 27.53
N SER A 525 -38.96 -36.65 26.55
CA SER A 525 -39.92 -35.88 25.69
C SER A 525 -39.31 -34.77 24.80
N ALA A 526 -39.40 -34.74 23.47
CA ALA A 526 -40.23 -35.37 22.42
C ALA A 526 -41.58 -34.68 22.06
N CYS A 527 -41.73 -34.39 20.76
CA CYS A 527 -42.93 -33.95 20.00
C CYS A 527 -43.57 -32.58 20.38
N GLY A 528 -44.16 -31.79 19.45
CA GLY A 528 -44.16 -31.86 17.97
C GLY A 528 -45.52 -31.50 17.34
N GLY A 529 -45.54 -30.71 16.25
CA GLY A 529 -46.71 -30.65 15.32
C GLY A 529 -47.39 -29.29 15.06
N ARG A 530 -47.12 -28.74 13.87
CA ARG A 530 -47.90 -27.84 12.99
C ARG A 530 -49.37 -27.48 13.35
N ALA A 531 -49.76 -26.21 13.17
CA ALA A 531 -50.85 -25.74 12.26
C ALA A 531 -51.07 -24.20 12.32
N SER A 532 -51.84 -23.63 11.38
CA SER A 532 -52.21 -22.19 11.31
C SER A 532 -53.64 -22.03 10.73
N PRO A 533 -54.14 -20.79 10.49
CA PRO A 533 -54.91 -19.92 11.41
C PRO A 533 -56.43 -19.91 11.07
N PRO A 534 -57.26 -18.99 11.65
CA PRO A 534 -57.64 -17.81 10.83
C PRO A 534 -58.05 -16.49 11.55
N ALA A 535 -57.95 -15.39 10.79
CA ALA A 535 -58.86 -14.21 10.70
C ALA A 535 -59.35 -13.38 11.93
N ALA A 536 -58.78 -12.16 12.04
CA ALA A 536 -59.43 -10.83 11.99
C ALA A 536 -60.60 -10.39 12.94
N ALA A 537 -60.38 -9.24 13.62
CA ALA A 537 -61.43 -8.32 14.10
C ALA A 537 -60.96 -6.83 14.08
N ARG A 538 -61.89 -5.86 14.17
CA ARG A 538 -61.71 -4.46 13.70
C ARG A 538 -61.65 -3.36 14.79
N ARG A 539 -60.60 -2.50 14.72
CA ARG A 539 -60.58 -1.01 14.82
C ARG A 539 -61.12 -0.26 16.10
N PRO A 540 -60.88 1.08 16.26
CA PRO A 540 -60.66 1.70 17.58
C PRO A 540 -61.43 3.01 17.90
N CYS A 541 -61.18 3.58 19.10
CA CYS A 541 -61.33 5.00 19.48
C CYS A 541 -60.01 5.52 20.08
N ARG A 542 -59.47 6.76 19.96
CA ARG A 542 -59.90 8.16 19.71
C ARG A 542 -60.33 9.00 20.95
N GLY A 543 -59.69 10.17 21.12
CA GLY A 543 -59.98 11.24 22.10
C GLY A 543 -58.98 11.28 23.29
N GLY A 544 -58.51 12.41 23.82
CA GLY A 544 -58.72 13.84 23.53
C GLY A 544 -57.55 14.74 24.01
N ARG A 545 -57.69 16.08 23.98
CA ARG A 545 -56.59 17.07 24.20
C ARG A 545 -56.81 17.98 25.44
N THR A 546 -55.76 18.77 25.77
CA THR A 546 -55.73 20.04 26.60
C THR A 546 -55.93 19.89 28.13
N THR A 547 -55.40 20.75 29.03
CA THR A 547 -54.80 22.11 28.93
C THR A 547 -53.80 22.47 30.07
N ARG A 548 -52.91 23.48 29.85
CA ARG A 548 -52.29 24.50 30.80
C ARG A 548 -52.36 24.27 32.34
N ARG A 549 -51.36 24.61 33.21
CA ARG A 549 -50.69 25.94 33.37
C ARG A 549 -49.59 25.98 34.49
N ARG A 550 -48.51 26.77 34.29
CA ARG A 550 -47.61 27.53 35.23
C ARG A 550 -47.33 27.09 36.70
N ARG A 551 -46.04 26.89 37.05
CA ARG A 551 -45.22 27.51 38.16
C ARG A 551 -43.78 26.92 38.13
N SER A 552 -42.61 27.57 38.30
CA SER A 552 -42.10 28.96 38.41
C SER A 552 -41.84 29.65 39.78
N ARG A 553 -40.73 29.33 40.47
CA ARG A 553 -39.90 30.12 41.47
C ARG A 553 -38.80 29.20 42.07
N GLY A 554 -37.59 29.61 42.47
CA GLY A 554 -36.83 30.84 42.17
C GLY A 554 -35.82 31.31 43.25
N GLY A 555 -34.51 31.29 42.96
CA GLY A 555 -33.44 32.06 43.66
C GLY A 555 -32.86 31.49 44.98
N ALA A 556 -31.82 32.07 45.61
CA ALA A 556 -30.76 33.01 45.14
C ALA A 556 -29.71 33.31 46.26
N GLY A 557 -28.52 33.83 45.88
CA GLY A 557 -27.51 34.47 46.76
C GLY A 557 -26.19 33.67 46.93
N LEU A 558 -24.95 34.15 46.72
CA LEU A 558 -24.22 35.46 46.76
C LEU A 558 -23.52 35.81 48.10
N ARG A 559 -22.17 35.81 48.08
CA ARG A 559 -21.24 36.78 48.72
C ARG A 559 -19.76 36.47 48.33
N GLY A 560 -18.92 37.51 48.26
CA GLY A 560 -17.43 37.46 48.21
C GLY A 560 -16.85 38.32 49.37
N PRO A 561 -15.66 38.96 49.28
CA PRO A 561 -14.66 39.01 48.18
C PRO A 561 -13.15 39.02 48.63
N GLY A 562 -12.20 39.18 47.67
CA GLY A 562 -10.78 39.56 47.91
C GLY A 562 -9.74 38.42 47.79
N ARG A 563 -8.44 38.65 47.47
CA ARG A 563 -7.63 39.86 47.18
C ARG A 563 -6.45 39.55 46.21
N ALA A 564 -5.67 40.57 45.83
CA ALA A 564 -4.51 40.57 44.90
C ALA A 564 -3.30 39.68 45.32
N GLY A 565 -2.25 39.45 44.50
CA GLY A 565 -1.90 39.98 43.17
C GLY A 565 -0.56 39.46 42.60
N ALA A 566 -0.06 40.07 41.51
CA ALA A 566 1.25 39.81 40.86
C ALA A 566 2.33 40.82 41.37
N PRO A 567 3.65 40.80 41.00
CA PRO A 567 4.25 40.39 39.71
C PRO A 567 5.61 39.62 39.78
N ALA A 568 6.23 39.38 38.61
CA ALA A 568 7.68 39.13 38.44
C ALA A 568 8.36 40.43 37.94
N PRO A 569 9.71 40.62 38.06
CA PRO A 569 10.67 40.05 37.08
C PRO A 569 12.10 39.82 37.64
N GLY A 570 13.07 39.42 36.78
CA GLY A 570 14.51 39.70 37.01
C GLY A 570 15.50 38.57 36.68
N PRO A 571 16.69 38.85 36.08
CA PRO A 571 17.62 37.80 35.61
C PRO A 571 19.01 37.79 36.30
N GLY A 572 19.80 36.73 36.09
CA GLY A 572 21.23 36.68 36.46
C GLY A 572 21.97 35.42 35.99
N ALA A 573 23.16 35.59 35.41
CA ALA A 573 24.12 34.57 34.98
C ALA A 573 25.52 35.24 34.87
N PRO A 574 26.65 34.54 34.57
CA PRO A 574 26.92 33.10 34.58
C PRO A 574 28.09 32.73 35.54
N GLY A 575 28.54 31.46 35.55
CA GLY A 575 29.77 31.03 36.23
C GLY A 575 30.34 29.73 35.63
N SER A 576 31.68 29.59 35.57
CA SER A 576 32.37 28.42 34.97
C SER A 576 33.64 28.06 35.80
N PRO A 577 34.56 27.14 35.42
CA PRO A 577 34.78 25.97 36.28
C PRO A 577 36.25 25.72 36.72
N PRO A 578 36.44 24.82 37.70
CA PRO A 578 37.58 23.90 37.75
C PRO A 578 37.12 22.42 37.87
N SER A 579 37.93 21.39 37.64
CA SER A 579 39.29 21.28 37.07
C SER A 579 39.55 19.83 36.60
N ARG A 580 40.63 19.61 35.85
CA ARG A 580 41.08 18.29 35.37
C ARG A 580 41.66 17.43 36.50
N THR A 581 41.53 16.11 36.38
CA THR A 581 42.58 15.14 36.76
C THR A 581 42.67 14.02 35.72
N ARG A 582 43.86 13.44 35.53
CA ARG A 582 44.15 12.35 34.58
C ARG A 582 44.56 11.08 35.33
N GLY A 583 44.27 9.93 34.73
CA GLY A 583 45.23 8.81 34.67
C GLY A 583 45.06 7.69 35.69
N ARG A 584 44.58 6.55 35.21
CA ARG A 584 45.49 5.50 34.72
C ARG A 584 44.98 4.94 33.40
#